data_AF-A0A8J1LYA7-F1
#
_entry.id   AF-A0A8J1LYA7-F1
#
_cell.length_a   1.000
_cell.length_b   1.000
_cell.length_c   1.000
_cell.angle_alpha   90.00
_cell.angle_beta   90.00
_cell.angle_gamma   90.00
#
_symmetry.space_group_name_H-M   'P 1'
#
loop_
_entity.id
_entity.type
_entity.pdbx_description
1 polymer ?
#
loop_
_entity_poly.entity_id
_entity_poly.type
_entity_poly.pdbx_seq_one_letter_code
_entity_poly.pdbx_strand_id
1 'polypeptide(L)'
;MEEAKEVKMPMEVEYLKDENVERLLTDNHQYRKVIDKLLFIMTVTRPDIAAAVGILCRKVSAPSHHDWNAMAVDIFHNKEFSDAYQAGMIVDSPKIKNLIISYLEEKKGKPFELAVDAGCGTGRSTRTLAPHFQKVIGIDVSKSQISVARKCTSHENISYQISPAEELPLEDASVDLINAGLAAHWFNPQKFGLEAARVLKHGGCLALHSFSVVFEIEYKDKSEELTAAFSEALEILSDFNKKVVGEMKTMYPELFSAIPFKDKQRISGIREVFLLTVSEIMSFLQAMCLYKEFLEQDKDKATAFLQDLEKRLLDLLGESASDVLLGFHVDYFCLLASKP
;
A
#
# COMPACT_ATOMS: atom_id res chain seq x y z
N MET A 1 -48.59 -12.72 31.52
CA MET A 1 -47.21 -12.51 32.00
C MET A 1 -46.52 -13.82 32.37
N GLU A 2 -47.24 -14.92 32.61
CA GLU A 2 -46.64 -16.21 33.01
C GLU A 2 -46.08 -17.08 31.85
N GLU A 3 -46.14 -16.63 30.59
CA GLU A 3 -45.60 -17.39 29.43
C GLU A 3 -44.61 -16.61 28.56
N ALA A 4 -44.03 -15.51 29.05
CA ALA A 4 -42.99 -14.79 28.31
C ALA A 4 -41.62 -15.45 28.53
N LYS A 5 -40.95 -15.90 27.46
CA LYS A 5 -39.54 -16.32 27.53
C LYS A 5 -38.63 -15.12 27.83
N GLU A 6 -37.76 -15.26 28.83
CA GLU A 6 -36.67 -14.32 29.06
C GLU A 6 -35.78 -14.21 27.81
N VAL A 7 -35.61 -12.98 27.34
CA VAL A 7 -34.58 -12.63 26.36
C VAL A 7 -33.56 -11.79 27.11
N LYS A 8 -32.29 -12.23 27.14
CA LYS A 8 -31.18 -11.41 27.64
C LYS A 8 -31.04 -10.17 26.75
N MET A 9 -31.60 -9.05 27.19
CA MET A 9 -31.31 -7.74 26.64
C MET A 9 -30.00 -7.19 27.25
N PRO A 10 -29.26 -6.34 26.51
CA PRO A 10 -27.95 -5.81 26.89
C PRO A 10 -28.05 -4.67 27.93
N MET A 11 -28.73 -4.91 29.05
CA MET A 11 -28.79 -3.98 30.20
C MET A 11 -28.54 -4.67 31.55
N GLU A 12 -27.92 -5.86 31.56
CA GLU A 12 -27.34 -6.37 32.81
C GLU A 12 -26.13 -5.50 33.19
N VAL A 13 -26.16 -4.91 34.38
CA VAL A 13 -25.13 -4.00 34.94
C VAL A 13 -23.74 -4.67 35.02
N GLU A 14 -23.69 -6.00 34.85
CA GLU A 14 -22.48 -6.82 34.95
C GLU A 14 -22.04 -7.47 33.63
N TYR A 15 -22.71 -7.20 32.49
CA TYR A 15 -22.35 -7.79 31.20
C TYR A 15 -20.95 -7.36 30.70
N LEU A 16 -20.41 -6.26 31.23
CA LEU A 16 -19.07 -5.74 30.94
C LEU A 16 -18.12 -5.81 32.15
N LYS A 17 -18.42 -6.60 33.19
CA LYS A 17 -17.44 -6.85 34.25
C LYS A 17 -16.45 -7.93 33.79
N ASP A 18 -15.56 -7.51 32.90
CA ASP A 18 -14.24 -8.13 32.81
C ASP A 18 -13.47 -7.68 34.06
N GLU A 19 -13.25 -8.58 35.02
CA GLU A 19 -12.51 -8.35 36.26
C GLU A 19 -11.00 -8.18 36.04
N ASN A 20 -10.62 -7.49 34.96
CA ASN A 20 -9.28 -6.95 34.84
C ASN A 20 -9.27 -5.59 35.52
N VAL A 21 -8.58 -5.50 36.66
CA VAL A 21 -8.31 -4.23 37.36
C VAL A 21 -7.73 -3.24 36.34
N GLU A 22 -8.58 -2.34 35.82
CA GLU A 22 -8.21 -1.39 34.79
C GLU A 22 -7.11 -0.48 35.33
N ARG A 23 -5.88 -0.67 34.84
CA ARG A 23 -4.80 0.27 35.13
C ARG A 23 -5.13 1.57 34.39
N LEU A 24 -5.35 2.64 35.15
CA LEU A 24 -5.46 3.99 34.61
C LEU A 24 -4.12 4.41 34.03
N LEU A 25 -4.16 5.18 32.93
CA LEU A 25 -2.97 5.84 32.43
C LEU A 25 -2.45 6.84 33.47
N THR A 26 -1.14 6.81 33.71
CA THR A 26 -0.46 7.73 34.64
C THR A 26 -0.35 9.15 34.08
N ASP A 27 -0.42 9.31 32.75
CA ASP A 27 -0.50 10.58 32.03
C ASP A 27 -1.56 10.50 30.92
N ASN A 28 -2.44 11.50 30.86
CA ASN A 28 -3.52 11.60 29.87
C ASN A 28 -3.29 12.70 28.81
N HIS A 29 -2.12 13.36 28.79
CA HIS A 29 -1.81 14.43 27.83
C HIS A 29 -1.91 13.95 26.38
N GLN A 30 -1.36 12.77 26.08
CA GLN A 30 -1.43 12.20 24.73
C GLN A 30 -2.85 11.75 24.36
N TYR A 31 -3.60 11.20 25.32
CA TYR A 31 -5.02 10.84 25.14
C TYR A 31 -5.86 12.07 24.77
N ARG A 32 -5.67 13.20 25.49
CA ARG A 32 -6.33 14.49 25.22
C ARG A 32 -6.05 15.00 23.80
N LYS A 33 -4.78 15.02 23.40
CA LYS A 33 -4.36 15.49 22.06
C LYS A 33 -5.02 14.69 20.93
N VAL A 34 -5.24 13.40 21.13
CA VAL A 34 -5.90 12.52 20.15
C VAL A 34 -7.42 12.79 20.12
N ILE A 35 -8.05 12.98 21.28
CA ILE A 35 -9.47 13.34 21.37
C ILE A 35 -9.76 14.68 20.69
N ASP A 36 -8.89 15.68 20.83
CA ASP A 36 -9.03 16.97 20.16
C ASP A 36 -9.05 16.83 18.64
N LYS A 37 -8.16 16.00 18.08
CA LYS A 37 -8.14 15.69 16.65
C LYS A 37 -9.39 14.95 16.20
N LEU A 38 -9.89 14.00 17.00
CA LEU A 38 -11.11 13.26 16.70
C LEU A 38 -12.36 14.14 16.72
N LEU A 39 -12.45 15.07 17.67
CA LEU A 39 -13.52 16.07 17.73
C LEU A 39 -13.52 16.96 16.48
N PHE A 40 -12.34 17.37 16.01
CA PHE A 40 -12.22 18.11 14.75
C PHE A 40 -12.68 17.28 13.55
N ILE A 41 -12.18 16.04 13.40
CA ILE A 41 -12.54 15.14 12.30
C ILE A 41 -14.04 14.82 12.29
N MET A 42 -14.62 14.51 13.46
CA MET A 42 -16.05 14.26 13.63
C MET A 42 -16.89 15.43 13.13
N THR A 43 -16.48 16.66 13.45
CA THR A 43 -17.25 17.87 13.15
C THR A 43 -17.09 18.31 11.70
N VAL A 44 -15.93 18.03 11.09
CA VAL A 44 -15.57 18.57 9.77
C VAL A 44 -15.76 17.57 8.63
N THR A 45 -15.44 16.29 8.83
CA THR A 45 -15.37 15.31 7.73
C THR A 45 -16.07 13.97 7.97
N ARG A 46 -16.33 13.57 9.23
CA ARG A 46 -16.88 12.25 9.59
C ARG A 46 -17.95 12.34 10.69
N PRO A 47 -19.15 12.87 10.43
CA PRO A 47 -20.20 12.94 11.46
C PRO A 47 -20.66 11.55 11.93
N ASP A 48 -20.46 10.50 11.11
CA ASP A 48 -20.80 9.11 11.41
C ASP A 48 -20.04 8.52 12.61
N ILE A 49 -18.87 9.09 12.98
CA ILE A 49 -18.10 8.62 14.16
C ILE A 49 -18.50 9.32 15.47
N ALA A 50 -19.52 10.19 15.46
CA ALA A 50 -19.86 11.03 16.61
C ALA A 50 -20.21 10.25 17.89
N ALA A 51 -20.89 9.11 17.75
CA ALA A 51 -21.23 8.26 18.89
C ALA A 51 -19.97 7.68 19.56
N ALA A 52 -19.00 7.23 18.76
CA ALA A 52 -17.74 6.67 19.24
C ALA A 52 -16.88 7.75 19.92
N VAL A 53 -16.74 8.91 19.28
CA VAL A 53 -16.00 10.06 19.85
C VAL A 53 -16.65 10.52 21.15
N GLY A 54 -17.98 10.53 21.24
CA GLY A 54 -18.72 10.86 22.45
C GLY A 54 -18.48 9.87 23.61
N ILE A 55 -18.29 8.57 23.33
CA ILE A 55 -17.93 7.58 24.33
C ILE A 55 -16.52 7.85 24.88
N LEU A 56 -15.55 8.10 24.00
CA LEU A 56 -14.16 8.36 24.37
C LEU A 56 -13.99 9.69 25.13
N CYS A 57 -14.75 10.73 24.76
CA CYS A 57 -14.72 12.03 25.44
C CYS A 57 -15.08 11.92 26.95
N ARG A 58 -15.90 10.94 27.34
CA ARG A 58 -16.28 10.72 28.74
C ARG A 58 -15.13 10.19 29.61
N LYS A 59 -14.04 9.73 29.00
CA LYS A 59 -12.88 9.11 29.67
C LYS A 59 -11.64 10.01 29.70
N VAL A 60 -11.71 11.22 29.12
CA VAL A 60 -10.58 12.16 28.93
C VAL A 60 -9.83 12.51 30.22
N SER A 61 -10.53 12.56 31.35
CA SER A 61 -9.93 12.90 32.64
C SER A 61 -9.17 11.74 33.28
N ALA A 62 -9.59 10.49 33.06
CA ALA A 62 -9.02 9.29 33.66
C ALA A 62 -9.18 8.06 32.73
N PRO A 63 -8.44 8.00 31.60
CA PRO A 63 -8.53 6.89 30.67
C PRO A 63 -7.81 5.64 31.20
N SER A 64 -8.37 4.45 30.95
CA SER A 64 -7.68 3.19 31.23
C SER A 64 -6.71 2.82 30.11
N HIS A 65 -5.78 1.90 30.37
CA HIS A 65 -4.97 1.28 29.32
C HIS A 65 -5.84 0.56 28.26
N HIS A 66 -7.04 0.07 28.65
CA HIS A 66 -8.00 -0.48 27.70
C HIS A 66 -8.62 0.61 26.82
N ASP A 67 -9.01 1.76 27.40
CA ASP A 67 -9.48 2.92 26.62
C ASP A 67 -8.42 3.41 25.63
N TRP A 68 -7.15 3.43 26.07
CA TRP A 68 -6.01 3.73 25.19
C TRP A 68 -5.84 2.69 24.09
N ASN A 69 -5.92 1.40 24.41
CA ASN A 69 -5.76 0.32 23.43
C ASN A 69 -6.94 0.24 22.45
N ALA A 70 -8.18 0.48 22.88
CA ALA A 70 -9.33 0.54 21.98
C ALA A 70 -9.22 1.74 21.01
N MET A 71 -8.80 2.90 21.53
CA MET A 71 -8.48 4.08 20.74
C MET A 71 -7.27 3.81 19.81
N ALA A 72 -6.25 3.12 20.30
CA ALA A 72 -5.04 2.80 19.57
C ALA A 72 -5.27 1.73 18.50
N VAL A 73 -6.16 0.79 18.73
CA VAL A 73 -6.56 -0.21 17.73
C VAL A 73 -7.37 0.48 16.63
N ASP A 74 -8.25 1.43 16.92
CA ASP A 74 -8.97 2.15 15.85
C ASP A 74 -8.15 3.27 15.17
N ILE A 75 -7.17 3.88 15.86
CA ILE A 75 -6.35 4.99 15.35
C ILE A 75 -5.01 4.52 14.79
N PHE A 76 -4.31 3.60 15.46
CA PHE A 76 -3.02 3.06 15.02
C PHE A 76 -3.13 1.80 14.14
N HIS A 77 -4.21 0.99 14.19
CA HIS A 77 -4.40 -0.03 13.15
C HIS A 77 -5.05 0.51 11.86
N ASN A 78 -5.51 1.77 11.81
CA ASN A 78 -6.35 2.20 10.68
C ASN A 78 -6.16 3.61 10.13
N LYS A 79 -5.10 4.38 10.48
CA LYS A 79 -4.91 5.70 9.84
C LYS A 79 -3.49 6.09 9.43
N GLU A 80 -2.47 5.90 10.27
CA GLU A 80 -1.11 6.33 9.86
C GLU A 80 -0.51 5.47 8.74
N PHE A 81 -0.86 4.18 8.69
CA PHE A 81 -0.43 3.28 7.62
C PHE A 81 -1.33 3.32 6.37
N SER A 82 -2.50 3.97 6.46
CA SER A 82 -3.40 4.20 5.32
C SER A 82 -3.04 5.51 4.65
N ASP A 83 -2.82 6.59 5.39
CA ASP A 83 -2.64 7.92 4.80
C ASP A 83 -1.25 8.08 4.15
N ALA A 84 -0.18 7.51 4.73
CA ALA A 84 1.14 7.44 4.08
C ALA A 84 1.16 6.52 2.83
N TYR A 85 0.20 5.58 2.74
CA TYR A 85 0.01 4.70 1.58
C TYR A 85 -1.00 5.28 0.56
N GLN A 86 -1.86 6.23 0.99
CA GLN A 86 -2.91 6.84 0.18
C GLN A 86 -2.50 8.18 -0.42
N ALA A 87 -1.66 8.97 0.26
CA ALA A 87 -1.08 10.19 -0.28
C ALA A 87 0.08 9.86 -1.23
N GLY A 88 -0.16 9.95 -2.54
CA GLY A 88 0.86 10.36 -3.51
C GLY A 88 2.09 9.49 -3.80
N MET A 89 2.32 8.34 -3.17
CA MET A 89 3.60 7.64 -3.40
C MET A 89 3.63 6.82 -4.69
N ILE A 90 4.62 7.09 -5.56
CA ILE A 90 5.44 6.25 -6.48
C ILE A 90 4.91 4.83 -6.83
N VAL A 91 3.63 4.68 -7.12
CA VAL A 91 3.03 3.38 -7.44
C VAL A 91 2.27 3.42 -8.76
N ASP A 92 1.68 4.58 -9.08
CA ASP A 92 0.77 4.74 -10.22
C ASP A 92 1.44 5.50 -11.36
N SER A 93 2.43 4.89 -12.01
CA SER A 93 3.11 5.47 -13.17
C SER A 93 2.18 5.55 -14.39
N PRO A 94 1.78 6.76 -14.88
CA PRO A 94 1.02 6.89 -16.11
C PRO A 94 1.80 6.38 -17.32
N LYS A 95 3.14 6.49 -17.31
CA LYS A 95 3.99 5.95 -18.38
C LYS A 95 3.89 4.43 -18.47
N ILE A 96 3.98 3.73 -17.34
CA ILE A 96 3.81 2.28 -17.28
C ILE A 96 2.40 1.88 -17.70
N LYS A 97 1.37 2.56 -17.19
CA LYS A 97 -0.02 2.28 -17.58
C LYS A 97 -0.23 2.44 -19.08
N ASN A 98 0.22 3.56 -19.67
CA ASN A 98 0.06 3.81 -21.10
C ASN A 98 0.82 2.77 -21.94
N LEU A 99 2.01 2.36 -21.50
CA LEU A 99 2.78 1.30 -22.12
C LEU A 99 2.01 -0.04 -22.12
N ILE A 100 1.44 -0.43 -20.97
CA ILE A 100 0.65 -1.66 -20.83
C ILE A 100 -0.59 -1.63 -21.72
N ILE A 101 -1.35 -0.53 -21.70
CA ILE A 101 -2.56 -0.36 -22.51
C ILE A 101 -2.23 -0.39 -24.00
N SER A 102 -1.14 0.25 -24.42
CA SER A 102 -0.71 0.26 -25.83
C SER A 102 -0.28 -1.13 -26.30
N TYR A 103 0.47 -1.88 -25.47
CA TYR A 103 0.85 -3.26 -25.78
C TYR A 103 -0.37 -4.18 -25.88
N LEU A 104 -1.35 -4.05 -24.98
CA LEU A 104 -2.59 -4.82 -25.07
C LEU A 104 -3.40 -4.47 -26.34
N GLU A 105 -3.48 -3.20 -26.71
CA GLU A 105 -4.14 -2.76 -27.93
C GLU A 105 -3.47 -3.36 -29.18
N GLU A 106 -2.14 -3.40 -29.23
CA GLU A 106 -1.38 -4.01 -30.31
C GLU A 106 -1.64 -5.53 -30.43
N LYS A 107 -1.64 -6.25 -29.31
CA LYS A 107 -1.70 -7.72 -29.30
C LYS A 107 -3.11 -8.29 -29.42
N LYS A 108 -4.08 -7.66 -28.75
CA LYS A 108 -5.46 -8.15 -28.66
C LYS A 108 -6.44 -7.33 -29.47
N GLY A 109 -6.22 -6.02 -29.58
CA GLY A 109 -7.21 -5.07 -30.06
C GLY A 109 -8.35 -4.80 -29.06
N LYS A 110 -9.13 -3.77 -29.36
CA LYS A 110 -10.32 -3.36 -28.60
C LYS A 110 -11.58 -4.10 -29.06
N PRO A 111 -12.62 -4.20 -28.22
CA PRO A 111 -12.73 -3.68 -26.85
C PRO A 111 -11.98 -4.51 -25.80
N PHE A 112 -11.67 -3.89 -24.66
CA PHE A 112 -11.14 -4.58 -23.48
C PHE A 112 -12.27 -4.90 -22.50
N GLU A 113 -12.44 -6.18 -22.21
CA GLU A 113 -13.49 -6.75 -21.39
C GLU A 113 -13.05 -6.89 -19.93
N LEU A 114 -11.98 -7.65 -19.66
CA LEU A 114 -11.61 -8.02 -18.28
C LEU A 114 -10.12 -7.82 -18.01
N ALA A 115 -9.80 -6.98 -17.02
CA ALA A 115 -8.49 -6.94 -16.39
C ALA A 115 -8.50 -7.57 -14.99
N VAL A 116 -7.39 -8.20 -14.64
CA VAL A 116 -7.10 -8.70 -13.30
C VAL A 116 -5.88 -7.96 -12.76
N ASP A 117 -6.01 -7.35 -11.58
CA ASP A 117 -4.90 -6.76 -10.85
C ASP A 117 -4.47 -7.74 -9.75
N ALA A 118 -3.41 -8.51 -9.99
CA ALA A 118 -2.91 -9.55 -9.10
C ALA A 118 -1.96 -8.96 -8.05
N GLY A 119 -2.26 -9.19 -6.77
CA GLY A 119 -1.60 -8.51 -5.65
C GLY A 119 -2.01 -7.03 -5.57
N CYS A 120 -3.31 -6.76 -5.68
CA CYS A 120 -3.83 -5.40 -5.83
C CYS A 120 -3.70 -4.50 -4.59
N GLY A 121 -3.38 -5.05 -3.41
CA GLY A 121 -3.31 -4.32 -2.16
C GLY A 121 -4.59 -3.51 -1.88
N THR A 122 -4.44 -2.20 -1.68
CA THR A 122 -5.55 -1.25 -1.46
C THR A 122 -6.25 -0.81 -2.76
N GLY A 123 -6.00 -1.49 -3.88
CA GLY A 123 -6.68 -1.30 -5.16
C GLY A 123 -6.28 -0.05 -5.94
N ARG A 124 -5.10 0.53 -5.68
CA ARG A 124 -4.62 1.75 -6.36
C ARG A 124 -4.50 1.53 -7.87
N SER A 125 -3.62 0.60 -8.25
CA SER A 125 -3.44 0.17 -9.64
C SER A 125 -4.77 -0.27 -10.27
N THR A 126 -5.57 -1.05 -9.53
CA THR A 126 -6.91 -1.52 -9.97
C THR A 126 -7.81 -0.37 -10.42
N ARG A 127 -7.88 0.72 -9.64
CA ARG A 127 -8.68 1.90 -10.00
C ARG A 127 -8.17 2.61 -11.25
N THR A 128 -6.87 2.58 -11.52
CA THR A 128 -6.32 3.21 -12.73
C THR A 128 -6.66 2.44 -14.02
N LEU A 129 -6.96 1.14 -13.91
CA LEU A 129 -7.37 0.31 -15.04
C LEU A 129 -8.86 0.47 -15.38
N ALA A 130 -9.70 0.82 -14.40
CA ALA A 130 -11.16 0.88 -14.57
C ALA A 130 -11.68 1.70 -15.76
N PRO A 131 -11.09 2.84 -16.15
CA PRO A 131 -11.53 3.58 -17.33
C PRO A 131 -11.30 2.86 -18.67
N HIS A 132 -10.47 1.82 -18.69
CA HIS A 132 -10.03 1.14 -19.92
C HIS A 132 -10.73 -0.19 -20.18
N PHE A 133 -11.36 -0.80 -19.16
CA PHE A 133 -11.93 -2.14 -19.23
C PHE A 133 -13.42 -2.13 -18.86
N GLN A 134 -14.19 -3.04 -19.45
CA GLN A 134 -15.59 -3.23 -19.03
C GLN A 134 -15.69 -3.73 -17.58
N LYS A 135 -14.73 -4.53 -17.12
CA LYS A 135 -14.62 -5.04 -15.74
C LYS A 135 -13.17 -5.10 -15.30
N VAL A 136 -12.93 -4.82 -14.02
CA VAL A 136 -11.63 -5.03 -13.37
C VAL A 136 -11.83 -5.82 -12.08
N ILE A 137 -10.99 -6.83 -11.87
CA ILE A 137 -10.98 -7.62 -10.64
C ILE A 137 -9.64 -7.41 -9.93
N GLY A 138 -9.66 -6.81 -8.74
CA GLY A 138 -8.51 -6.78 -7.85
C GLY A 138 -8.43 -8.05 -7.01
N ILE A 139 -7.28 -8.71 -6.99
CA ILE A 139 -7.04 -9.94 -6.22
C ILE A 139 -5.87 -9.72 -5.28
N ASP A 140 -6.04 -10.05 -4.01
CA ASP A 140 -4.98 -10.02 -3.00
C ASP A 140 -5.23 -11.09 -1.93
N VAL A 141 -4.16 -11.67 -1.38
CA VAL A 141 -4.27 -12.66 -0.29
C VAL A 141 -4.69 -12.01 1.03
N SER A 142 -4.44 -10.70 1.19
CA SER A 142 -4.69 -9.97 2.42
C SER A 142 -6.13 -9.46 2.51
N LYS A 143 -6.91 -10.07 3.40
CA LYS A 143 -8.27 -9.63 3.73
C LYS A 143 -8.32 -8.16 4.18
N SER A 144 -7.31 -7.67 4.89
CA SER A 144 -7.25 -6.28 5.36
C SER A 144 -7.04 -5.31 4.21
N GLN A 145 -6.13 -5.62 3.27
CA GLN A 145 -5.90 -4.84 2.04
C GLN A 145 -7.18 -4.75 1.19
N ILE A 146 -7.85 -5.90 0.95
CA ILE A 146 -9.11 -5.95 0.20
C ILE A 146 -10.22 -5.14 0.89
N SER A 147 -10.28 -5.13 2.22
CA SER A 147 -11.24 -4.31 2.97
C SER A 147 -11.03 -2.82 2.71
N VAL A 148 -9.78 -2.36 2.70
CA VAL A 148 -9.43 -0.97 2.35
C VAL A 148 -9.73 -0.70 0.88
N ALA A 149 -9.36 -1.61 -0.03
CA ALA A 149 -9.60 -1.46 -1.46
C ALA A 149 -11.09 -1.24 -1.78
N ARG A 150 -11.97 -2.00 -1.13
CA ARG A 150 -13.43 -1.84 -1.25
C ARG A 150 -13.92 -0.47 -0.75
N LYS A 151 -13.38 0.03 0.37
CA LYS A 151 -13.75 1.34 0.92
C LYS A 151 -13.27 2.50 0.04
N CYS A 152 -12.10 2.37 -0.58
CA CYS A 152 -11.47 3.39 -1.41
C CYS A 152 -11.94 3.39 -2.87
N THR A 153 -12.83 2.47 -3.24
CA THR A 153 -13.25 2.29 -4.64
C THR A 153 -14.71 2.69 -4.83
N SER A 154 -14.91 3.69 -5.69
CA SER A 154 -16.24 4.15 -6.14
C SER A 154 -16.63 3.64 -7.52
N HIS A 155 -15.72 3.00 -8.25
CA HIS A 155 -15.96 2.51 -9.60
C HIS A 155 -16.87 1.27 -9.58
N GLU A 156 -18.02 1.35 -10.26
CA GLU A 156 -19.00 0.26 -10.31
C GLU A 156 -18.50 -0.98 -11.08
N ASN A 157 -17.55 -0.80 -11.99
CA ASN A 157 -16.97 -1.89 -12.79
C ASN A 157 -15.78 -2.59 -12.10
N ILE A 158 -15.47 -2.26 -10.85
CA ILE A 158 -14.42 -2.91 -10.07
C ILE A 158 -15.04 -3.86 -9.05
N SER A 159 -14.48 -5.06 -8.95
CA SER A 159 -14.74 -5.98 -7.84
C SER A 159 -13.43 -6.46 -7.21
N TYR A 160 -13.51 -6.96 -5.98
CA TYR A 160 -12.34 -7.41 -5.23
C TYR A 160 -12.54 -8.79 -4.64
N GLN A 161 -11.56 -9.67 -4.80
CA GLN A 161 -11.58 -11.04 -4.31
C GLN A 161 -10.33 -11.37 -3.49
N ILE A 162 -10.48 -12.29 -2.54
CA ILE A 162 -9.37 -12.80 -1.74
C ILE A 162 -8.94 -14.12 -2.36
N SER A 163 -7.76 -14.14 -2.95
CA SER A 163 -7.18 -15.34 -3.58
C SER A 163 -5.68 -15.11 -3.82
N PRO A 164 -4.86 -16.18 -3.85
CA PRO A 164 -3.48 -16.09 -4.29
C PRO A 164 -3.40 -15.88 -5.81
N ALA A 165 -2.35 -15.22 -6.29
CA ALA A 165 -2.16 -14.95 -7.72
C ALA A 165 -1.96 -16.25 -8.53
N GLU A 166 -1.54 -17.31 -7.88
CA GLU A 166 -1.27 -18.64 -8.43
C GLU A 166 -2.54 -19.50 -8.61
N GLU A 167 -3.69 -19.08 -8.09
CA GLU A 167 -4.96 -19.81 -8.17
C GLU A 167 -6.12 -18.81 -8.24
N LEU A 168 -6.30 -18.23 -9.43
CA LEU A 168 -7.31 -17.22 -9.70
C LEU A 168 -8.67 -17.90 -9.86
N PRO A 169 -9.72 -17.42 -9.16
CA PRO A 169 -11.08 -17.96 -9.25
C PRO A 169 -11.79 -17.47 -10.53
N LEU A 170 -11.17 -17.72 -11.68
CA LEU A 170 -11.58 -17.25 -13.00
C LEU A 170 -11.55 -18.40 -14.01
N GLU A 171 -12.42 -18.30 -15.01
CA GLU A 171 -12.50 -19.27 -16.10
C GLU A 171 -11.26 -19.24 -16.99
N ASP A 172 -10.97 -20.38 -17.62
CA ASP A 172 -9.93 -20.48 -18.65
C ASP A 172 -10.21 -19.49 -19.79
N ALA A 173 -9.16 -18.88 -20.33
CA ALA A 173 -9.25 -17.96 -21.46
C ALA A 173 -10.35 -16.87 -21.33
N SER A 174 -10.45 -16.26 -20.14
CA SER A 174 -11.45 -15.23 -19.82
C SER A 174 -10.87 -13.82 -19.61
N VAL A 175 -9.55 -13.71 -19.42
CA VAL A 175 -8.87 -12.45 -19.03
C VAL A 175 -8.13 -11.83 -20.21
N ASP A 176 -8.28 -10.52 -20.39
CA ASP A 176 -7.57 -9.76 -21.41
C ASP A 176 -6.20 -9.27 -20.91
N LEU A 177 -6.14 -8.83 -19.66
CA LEU A 177 -4.94 -8.32 -19.02
C LEU A 177 -4.81 -8.88 -17.61
N ILE A 178 -3.66 -9.47 -17.29
CA ILE A 178 -3.21 -9.60 -15.91
C ILE A 178 -2.15 -8.52 -15.67
N ASN A 179 -2.40 -7.65 -14.71
CA ASN A 179 -1.47 -6.64 -14.22
C ASN A 179 -0.99 -7.03 -12.82
N ALA A 180 0.30 -6.92 -12.54
CA ALA A 180 0.84 -7.02 -11.19
C ALA A 180 1.88 -5.91 -10.98
N GLY A 181 1.45 -4.83 -10.32
CA GLY A 181 2.30 -3.70 -9.97
C GLY A 181 2.86 -3.85 -8.55
N LEU A 182 4.18 -3.87 -8.41
CA LEU A 182 4.86 -4.00 -7.11
C LEU A 182 4.47 -5.24 -6.29
N ALA A 183 3.96 -6.30 -6.94
CA ALA A 183 3.50 -7.50 -6.24
C ALA A 183 4.19 -8.79 -6.69
N ALA A 184 4.65 -8.85 -7.95
CA ALA A 184 5.07 -10.11 -8.56
C ALA A 184 6.22 -10.83 -7.83
N HIS A 185 7.06 -10.09 -7.09
CA HIS A 185 8.13 -10.65 -6.28
C HIS A 185 7.64 -11.55 -5.13
N TRP A 186 6.36 -11.49 -4.75
CA TRP A 186 5.79 -12.40 -3.74
C TRP A 186 5.29 -13.73 -4.33
N PHE A 187 5.24 -13.87 -5.65
CA PHE A 187 4.57 -15.01 -6.29
C PHE A 187 5.54 -16.16 -6.54
N ASN A 188 5.01 -17.38 -6.56
CA ASN A 188 5.73 -18.53 -7.12
C ASN A 188 5.80 -18.41 -8.66
N PRO A 189 7.00 -18.24 -9.27
CA PRO A 189 7.10 -17.93 -10.69
C PRO A 189 6.47 -18.97 -11.61
N GLN A 190 6.70 -20.26 -11.32
CA GLN A 190 6.23 -21.34 -12.18
C GLN A 190 4.71 -21.53 -12.09
N LYS A 191 4.16 -21.52 -10.87
CA LYS A 191 2.70 -21.65 -10.68
C LYS A 191 1.97 -20.45 -11.26
N PHE A 192 2.46 -19.24 -11.00
CA PHE A 192 1.87 -18.03 -11.54
C PHE A 192 1.93 -17.98 -13.07
N GLY A 193 3.05 -18.42 -13.68
CA GLY A 193 3.17 -18.50 -15.14
C GLY A 193 2.17 -19.46 -15.77
N LEU A 194 1.93 -20.62 -15.16
CA LEU A 194 0.90 -21.58 -15.59
C LEU A 194 -0.51 -21.01 -15.43
N GLU A 195 -0.77 -20.35 -14.31
CA GLU A 195 -2.08 -19.77 -14.01
C GLU A 195 -2.41 -18.61 -14.95
N ALA A 196 -1.44 -17.73 -15.21
CA ALA A 196 -1.56 -16.68 -16.21
C ALA A 196 -1.85 -17.26 -17.60
N ALA A 197 -1.16 -18.35 -17.98
CA ALA A 197 -1.43 -19.04 -19.23
C ALA A 197 -2.82 -19.67 -19.29
N ARG A 198 -3.36 -20.15 -18.17
CA ARG A 198 -4.72 -20.71 -18.10
C ARG A 198 -5.78 -19.65 -18.34
N VAL A 199 -5.76 -18.55 -17.58
CA VAL A 199 -6.85 -17.55 -17.60
C VAL A 199 -6.78 -16.55 -18.75
N LEU A 200 -5.59 -16.28 -19.31
CA LEU A 200 -5.47 -15.29 -20.39
C LEU A 200 -6.14 -15.80 -21.68
N LYS A 201 -6.83 -14.90 -22.39
CA LYS A 201 -7.32 -15.12 -23.77
C LYS A 201 -6.16 -15.22 -24.76
N HIS A 202 -6.44 -15.72 -25.96
CA HIS A 202 -5.55 -15.51 -27.11
C HIS A 202 -5.34 -14.00 -27.34
N GLY A 203 -4.09 -13.57 -27.47
CA GLY A 203 -3.70 -12.16 -27.51
C GLY A 203 -3.75 -11.44 -26.15
N GLY A 204 -4.23 -12.11 -25.10
CA GLY A 204 -4.27 -11.57 -23.75
C GLY A 204 -2.85 -11.34 -23.20
N CYS A 205 -2.68 -10.27 -22.43
CA CYS A 205 -1.37 -9.81 -22.00
C CYS A 205 -1.14 -10.01 -20.50
N LEU A 206 0.11 -10.28 -20.14
CA LEU A 206 0.64 -10.24 -18.79
C LEU A 206 1.56 -9.03 -18.67
N ALA A 207 1.35 -8.20 -17.65
CA ALA A 207 2.16 -7.04 -17.32
C ALA A 207 2.63 -7.10 -15.87
N LEU A 208 3.94 -7.28 -15.65
CA LEU A 208 4.56 -7.23 -14.33
C LEU A 208 5.43 -5.98 -14.27
N HIS A 209 5.26 -5.12 -13.28
CA HIS A 209 6.03 -3.87 -13.21
C HIS A 209 6.41 -3.50 -11.79
N SER A 210 7.57 -2.84 -11.70
CA SER A 210 8.14 -2.36 -10.45
C SER A 210 9.19 -1.29 -10.75
N PHE A 211 9.76 -0.71 -9.72
CA PHE A 211 10.92 0.18 -9.85
C PHE A 211 12.23 -0.53 -9.46
N SER A 212 13.31 -0.03 -10.03
CA SER A 212 14.67 -0.26 -9.55
C SER A 212 14.85 0.48 -8.24
N VAL A 213 15.58 -0.10 -7.27
CA VAL A 213 15.89 0.56 -5.99
C VAL A 213 17.06 1.54 -6.20
N VAL A 214 16.88 2.46 -7.15
CA VAL A 214 17.80 3.53 -7.51
C VAL A 214 16.95 4.78 -7.67
N PHE A 215 17.26 5.80 -6.88
CA PHE A 215 16.50 7.04 -6.80
C PHE A 215 17.45 8.22 -6.91
N GLU A 216 17.00 9.29 -7.54
CA GLU A 216 17.74 10.55 -7.58
C GLU A 216 16.83 11.66 -7.04
N ILE A 217 17.41 12.55 -6.22
CA ILE A 217 16.73 13.73 -5.69
C ILE A 217 17.30 14.94 -6.41
N GLU A 218 16.46 15.62 -7.17
CA GLU A 218 16.78 16.82 -7.91
C GLU A 218 16.33 18.07 -7.13
N TYR A 219 17.29 18.92 -6.77
CA TYR A 219 17.04 20.24 -6.23
C TYR A 219 18.26 21.15 -6.41
N LYS A 220 18.18 22.07 -7.37
CA LYS A 220 19.21 23.10 -7.64
C LYS A 220 20.63 22.50 -7.63
N ASP A 221 21.56 23.14 -6.92
CA ASP A 221 22.95 22.76 -6.71
C ASP A 221 23.15 21.72 -5.60
N LYS A 222 22.07 21.15 -5.03
CA LYS A 222 22.10 20.18 -3.92
C LYS A 222 21.73 18.76 -4.31
N SER A 223 21.50 18.52 -5.60
CA SER A 223 21.00 17.23 -6.09
C SER A 223 21.96 16.06 -5.77
N GLU A 224 23.27 16.29 -5.87
CA GLU A 224 24.28 15.27 -5.57
C GLU A 224 24.30 14.91 -4.08
N GLU A 225 24.34 15.91 -3.19
CA GLU A 225 24.38 15.66 -1.75
C GLU A 225 23.08 15.03 -1.22
N LEU A 226 21.92 15.47 -1.72
CA LEU A 226 20.62 14.90 -1.35
C LEU A 226 20.49 13.45 -1.83
N THR A 227 20.89 13.18 -3.09
CA THR A 227 20.87 11.83 -3.64
C THR A 227 21.82 10.90 -2.88
N ALA A 228 23.01 11.38 -2.53
CA ALA A 228 23.97 10.61 -1.74
C ALA A 228 23.44 10.27 -0.35
N ALA A 229 22.86 11.25 0.36
CA ALA A 229 22.26 11.05 1.68
C ALA A 229 21.12 10.02 1.65
N PHE A 230 20.24 10.10 0.64
CA PHE A 230 19.15 9.14 0.47
C PHE A 230 19.65 7.74 0.07
N SER A 231 20.66 7.67 -0.80
CA SER A 231 21.24 6.39 -1.23
C SER A 231 21.90 5.66 -0.06
N GLU A 232 22.65 6.38 0.78
CA GLU A 232 23.26 5.84 2.00
C GLU A 232 22.19 5.30 2.96
N ALA A 233 21.06 6.00 3.12
CA ALA A 233 19.95 5.52 3.92
C ALA A 233 19.37 4.20 3.38
N LEU A 234 19.22 4.07 2.07
CA LEU A 234 18.76 2.82 1.45
C LEU A 234 19.76 1.67 1.63
N GLU A 235 21.07 1.95 1.58
CA GLU A 235 22.11 0.95 1.86
C GLU A 235 22.01 0.44 3.30
N ILE A 236 21.83 1.33 4.28
CA ILE A 236 21.62 0.95 5.69
C ILE A 236 20.36 0.09 5.82
N LEU A 237 19.24 0.49 5.19
CA LEU A 237 18.01 -0.31 5.22
C LEU A 237 18.18 -1.69 4.56
N SER A 238 19.03 -1.79 3.54
CA SER A 238 19.31 -3.05 2.86
C SER A 238 20.03 -4.06 3.76
N ASP A 239 20.79 -3.60 4.76
CA ASP A 239 21.50 -4.47 5.69
C ASP A 239 20.56 -5.23 6.63
N PHE A 240 19.42 -4.63 6.99
CA PHE A 240 18.39 -5.26 7.82
C PHE A 240 17.63 -6.36 7.08
N ASN A 241 17.75 -6.42 5.75
CA ASN A 241 17.04 -7.41 4.93
C ASN A 241 17.80 -7.81 3.66
N LYS A 242 19.04 -8.27 3.84
CA LYS A 242 19.90 -8.76 2.72
C LYS A 242 19.25 -9.88 1.93
N LYS A 243 18.42 -10.69 2.59
CA LYS A 243 17.71 -11.80 1.98
C LYS A 243 16.68 -11.31 0.96
N VAL A 244 15.74 -10.45 1.35
CA VAL A 244 14.70 -9.94 0.42
C VAL A 244 15.34 -9.07 -0.67
N VAL A 245 16.39 -8.31 -0.38
CA VAL A 245 17.10 -7.54 -1.43
C VAL A 245 17.77 -8.45 -2.45
N GLY A 246 18.40 -9.54 -2.00
CA GLY A 246 18.98 -10.57 -2.87
C GLY A 246 17.91 -11.27 -3.70
N GLU A 247 16.80 -11.64 -3.07
CA GLU A 247 15.65 -12.28 -3.72
C GLU A 247 14.99 -11.36 -4.75
N MET A 248 14.74 -10.08 -4.45
CA MET A 248 14.18 -9.12 -5.40
C MET A 248 15.03 -8.98 -6.68
N LYS A 249 16.36 -9.09 -6.57
CA LYS A 249 17.28 -9.04 -7.72
C LYS A 249 17.14 -10.26 -8.63
N THR A 250 16.84 -11.44 -8.10
CA THR A 250 16.72 -12.69 -8.88
C THR A 250 15.28 -13.00 -9.31
N MET A 251 14.29 -12.57 -8.53
CA MET A 251 12.87 -12.88 -8.74
C MET A 251 12.34 -12.42 -10.10
N TYR A 252 12.59 -11.19 -10.53
CA TYR A 252 12.07 -10.71 -11.82
C TYR A 252 12.69 -11.43 -13.03
N PRO A 253 14.01 -11.71 -13.07
CA PRO A 253 14.58 -12.63 -14.05
C PRO A 253 13.97 -14.04 -14.05
N GLU A 254 13.71 -14.61 -12.86
CA GLU A 254 13.07 -15.92 -12.72
C GLU A 254 11.62 -15.92 -13.21
N LEU A 255 10.83 -14.89 -12.82
CA LEU A 255 9.47 -14.64 -13.32
C LEU A 255 9.47 -14.51 -14.84
N PHE A 256 10.35 -13.67 -15.39
CA PHE A 256 10.47 -13.51 -16.83
C PHE A 256 10.76 -14.84 -17.53
N SER A 257 11.61 -15.67 -16.95
CA SER A 257 11.95 -17.00 -17.49
C SER A 257 10.80 -17.98 -17.39
N ALA A 258 10.05 -17.96 -16.29
CA ALA A 258 8.93 -18.85 -16.01
C ALA A 258 7.67 -18.56 -16.86
N ILE A 259 7.51 -17.34 -17.38
CA ILE A 259 6.42 -17.01 -18.31
C ILE A 259 6.52 -17.90 -19.57
N PRO A 260 5.50 -18.71 -19.89
CA PRO A 260 5.57 -19.71 -20.96
C PRO A 260 5.38 -19.12 -22.37
N PHE A 261 5.14 -17.82 -22.48
CA PHE A 261 4.90 -17.15 -23.74
C PHE A 261 6.20 -16.84 -24.48
N LYS A 262 6.20 -17.05 -25.80
CA LYS A 262 7.33 -16.70 -26.68
C LYS A 262 7.40 -15.18 -26.91
N ASP A 263 6.25 -14.53 -27.06
CA ASP A 263 6.15 -13.08 -27.13
C ASP A 263 6.24 -12.53 -25.70
N LYS A 264 7.46 -12.19 -25.29
CA LYS A 264 7.73 -11.52 -24.02
C LYS A 264 8.93 -10.59 -24.13
N GLN A 265 8.87 -9.45 -23.45
CA GLN A 265 9.90 -8.44 -23.43
C GLN A 265 10.05 -7.81 -22.05
N ARG A 266 11.27 -7.35 -21.75
CA ARG A 266 11.57 -6.52 -20.58
C ARG A 266 11.92 -5.13 -21.08
N ILE A 267 11.19 -4.14 -20.59
CA ILE A 267 11.43 -2.72 -20.84
C ILE A 267 11.94 -2.12 -19.54
N SER A 268 13.10 -1.48 -19.59
CA SER A 268 13.77 -0.86 -18.43
C SER A 268 14.06 0.62 -18.73
N GLY A 269 14.42 1.38 -17.70
CA GLY A 269 14.76 2.80 -17.85
C GLY A 269 13.54 3.70 -18.07
N ILE A 270 12.37 3.27 -17.57
CA ILE A 270 11.14 4.08 -17.62
C ILE A 270 11.21 5.07 -16.47
N ARG A 271 11.92 6.18 -16.70
CA ARG A 271 12.16 7.20 -15.69
C ARG A 271 10.95 8.09 -15.47
N GLU A 272 10.57 8.30 -14.23
CA GLU A 272 9.49 9.20 -13.82
C GLU A 272 9.92 10.11 -12.68
N VAL A 273 9.35 11.31 -12.64
CA VAL A 273 9.68 12.33 -11.64
C VAL A 273 8.43 12.67 -10.86
N PHE A 274 8.53 12.56 -9.55
CA PHE A 274 7.49 12.95 -8.60
C PHE A 274 7.95 14.20 -7.87
N LEU A 275 7.09 15.19 -7.73
CA LEU A 275 7.38 16.36 -6.91
C LEU A 275 6.96 16.05 -5.48
N LEU A 276 7.94 15.84 -4.60
CA LEU A 276 7.72 15.41 -3.22
C LEU A 276 8.41 16.36 -2.24
N THR A 277 7.76 16.59 -1.10
CA THR A 277 8.38 17.21 0.07
C THR A 277 9.27 16.20 0.80
N VAL A 278 10.15 16.68 1.69
CA VAL A 278 10.96 15.79 2.56
C VAL A 278 10.08 14.86 3.37
N SER A 279 8.96 15.35 3.91
CA SER A 279 8.01 14.55 4.70
C SER A 279 7.37 13.42 3.87
N GLU A 280 7.06 13.68 2.60
CA GLU A 280 6.56 12.65 1.67
C GLU A 280 7.65 11.62 1.32
N ILE A 281 8.91 12.03 1.16
CA ILE A 281 10.03 11.10 0.99
C ILE A 281 10.24 10.24 2.24
N MET A 282 10.05 10.77 3.45
CA MET A 282 10.09 9.95 4.67
C MET A 282 8.92 8.96 4.73
N SER A 283 7.73 9.41 4.35
CA SER A 283 6.54 8.55 4.23
C SER A 283 6.75 7.42 3.22
N PHE A 284 7.46 7.69 2.12
CA PHE A 284 7.90 6.65 1.17
C PHE A 284 8.71 5.55 1.84
N LEU A 285 9.77 5.92 2.55
CA LEU A 285 10.66 4.98 3.21
C LEU A 285 9.89 4.17 4.26
N GLN A 286 9.00 4.81 5.02
CA GLN A 286 8.14 4.14 5.99
C GLN A 286 7.26 3.05 5.37
N ALA A 287 6.84 3.24 4.12
CA ALA A 287 5.99 2.29 3.41
C ALA A 287 6.77 1.08 2.87
N MET A 288 8.11 1.19 2.70
CA MET A 288 8.95 0.12 2.18
C MET A 288 9.05 -1.06 3.15
N CYS A 289 9.09 -2.28 2.60
CA CYS A 289 9.29 -3.50 3.41
C CYS A 289 10.60 -3.46 4.21
N LEU A 290 11.67 -2.89 3.65
CA LEU A 290 12.97 -2.76 4.30
C LEU A 290 12.88 -1.99 5.63
N TYR A 291 12.14 -0.86 5.65
CA TYR A 291 11.95 -0.09 6.87
C TYR A 291 11.03 -0.80 7.87
N LYS A 292 9.97 -1.47 7.39
CA LYS A 292 9.06 -2.22 8.27
C LYS A 292 9.79 -3.29 9.07
N GLU A 293 10.69 -4.01 8.44
CA GLU A 293 11.49 -5.01 9.14
C GLU A 293 12.48 -4.38 10.13
N PHE A 294 13.10 -3.24 9.78
CA PHE A 294 13.93 -2.51 10.73
C PHE A 294 13.10 -2.05 11.95
N LEU A 295 11.89 -1.53 11.72
CA LEU A 295 10.96 -1.11 12.76
C LEU A 295 10.53 -2.27 13.68
N GLU A 296 10.32 -3.47 13.13
CA GLU A 296 10.00 -4.68 13.91
C GLU A 296 11.18 -5.16 14.76
N GLN A 297 12.41 -4.98 14.28
CA GLN A 297 13.63 -5.37 15.00
C GLN A 297 13.98 -4.40 16.13
N ASP A 298 13.93 -3.09 15.87
CA ASP A 298 14.29 -2.05 16.84
C ASP A 298 13.55 -0.75 16.55
N LYS A 299 12.38 -0.60 17.18
CA LYS A 299 11.48 0.53 16.95
C LYS A 299 12.15 1.89 17.23
N ASP A 300 12.94 1.98 18.30
CA ASP A 300 13.56 3.23 18.72
C ASP A 300 14.66 3.64 17.73
N LYS A 301 15.50 2.70 17.31
CA LYS A 301 16.51 2.97 16.28
C LYS A 301 15.91 3.28 14.92
N ALA A 302 14.86 2.57 14.50
CA ALA A 302 14.19 2.84 13.23
C ALA A 302 13.56 4.24 13.20
N THR A 303 12.92 4.64 14.31
CA THR A 303 12.33 5.97 14.44
C THR A 303 13.40 7.06 14.42
N ALA A 304 14.49 6.88 15.18
CA ALA A 304 15.61 7.81 15.20
C ALA A 304 16.28 7.93 13.82
N PHE A 305 16.46 6.81 13.12
CA PHE A 305 17.03 6.77 11.77
C PHE A 305 16.28 7.66 10.78
N LEU A 306 14.94 7.61 10.76
CA LEU A 306 14.17 8.47 9.86
C LEU A 306 14.24 9.95 10.28
N GLN A 307 14.22 10.24 11.58
CA GLN A 307 14.34 11.61 12.08
C GLN A 307 15.71 12.22 11.73
N ASP A 308 16.77 11.42 11.85
CA ASP A 308 18.14 11.84 11.51
C ASP A 308 18.28 12.06 10.00
N LEU A 309 17.68 11.20 9.18
CA LEU A 309 17.66 11.39 7.72
C LEU A 309 16.85 12.62 7.32
N GLU A 310 15.65 12.79 7.86
CA GLU A 310 14.80 13.96 7.62
C GLU A 310 15.55 15.25 7.96
N LYS A 311 16.17 15.30 9.15
CA LYS A 311 16.99 16.42 9.57
C LYS A 311 18.16 16.66 8.62
N ARG A 312 18.90 15.61 8.23
CA ARG A 312 20.03 15.73 7.29
C ARG A 312 19.59 16.30 5.95
N LEU A 313 18.45 15.86 5.41
CA LEU A 313 17.91 16.39 4.15
C LEU A 313 17.50 17.86 4.32
N LEU A 314 16.84 18.24 5.41
CA LEU A 314 16.48 19.63 5.70
C LEU A 314 17.72 20.53 5.89
N ASP A 315 18.75 20.06 6.58
CA ASP A 315 20.01 20.79 6.79
C ASP A 315 20.72 21.06 5.44
N LEU A 316 20.68 20.11 4.50
CA LEU A 316 21.19 20.29 3.14
C LEU A 316 20.38 21.33 2.33
N LEU A 317 19.08 21.47 2.61
CA LEU A 317 18.18 22.41 1.95
C LEU A 317 18.21 23.83 2.55
N GLY A 318 18.62 23.98 3.82
CA GLY A 318 18.67 25.26 4.56
C GLY A 318 17.36 25.66 5.26
N GLU A 319 17.35 26.81 5.95
CA GLU A 319 16.34 27.22 6.96
C GLU A 319 14.88 27.43 6.47
N SER A 320 14.51 27.05 5.24
CA SER A 320 13.17 27.30 4.64
C SER A 320 12.50 26.05 4.05
N ALA A 321 12.83 24.85 4.55
CA ALA A 321 12.75 23.62 3.76
C ALA A 321 11.52 22.69 3.95
N SER A 322 10.61 22.90 4.91
CA SER A 322 9.56 21.90 5.19
C SER A 322 8.59 21.68 4.02
N ASP A 323 8.36 22.71 3.20
CA ASP A 323 7.37 22.70 2.12
C ASP A 323 8.01 22.75 0.72
N VAL A 324 9.33 22.53 0.63
CA VAL A 324 10.05 22.54 -0.65
C VAL A 324 9.72 21.27 -1.44
N LEU A 325 9.34 21.44 -2.69
CA LEU A 325 9.17 20.34 -3.64
C LEU A 325 10.52 19.95 -4.26
N LEU A 326 10.85 18.68 -4.15
CA LEU A 326 12.04 18.04 -4.70
C LEU A 326 11.63 17.17 -5.88
N GLY A 327 12.42 17.17 -6.95
CA GLY A 327 12.24 16.24 -8.05
C GLY A 327 12.74 14.86 -7.64
N PHE A 328 11.83 13.95 -7.27
CA PHE A 328 12.17 12.59 -6.88
C PHE A 328 12.06 11.66 -8.10
N HIS A 329 13.20 11.25 -8.62
CA HIS A 329 13.31 10.41 -9.82
C HIS A 329 13.28 8.93 -9.46
N VAL A 330 12.48 8.18 -10.22
CA VAL A 330 12.27 6.75 -10.03
C VAL A 330 12.37 6.05 -11.37
N ASP A 331 13.20 5.01 -11.43
CA ASP A 331 13.37 4.21 -12.64
C ASP A 331 12.53 2.94 -12.59
N TYR A 332 11.45 2.92 -13.36
CA TYR A 332 10.60 1.76 -13.52
C TYR A 332 11.13 0.77 -14.57
N PHE A 333 10.70 -0.47 -14.41
CA PHE A 333 10.77 -1.49 -15.44
C PHE A 333 9.43 -2.23 -15.55
N CYS A 334 9.17 -2.77 -16.73
CA CYS A 334 7.97 -3.54 -17.04
C CYS A 334 8.33 -4.79 -17.83
N LEU A 335 7.80 -5.93 -17.41
CA LEU A 335 7.80 -7.18 -18.15
C LEU A 335 6.43 -7.30 -18.82
N LEU A 336 6.44 -7.42 -20.14
CA LEU A 336 5.23 -7.60 -20.94
C LEU A 336 5.33 -8.94 -21.65
N ALA A 337 4.21 -9.66 -21.72
CA ALA A 337 4.12 -10.88 -22.48
C ALA A 337 2.71 -11.08 -23.02
N SER A 338 2.58 -11.72 -24.19
CA SER A 338 1.29 -11.99 -24.82
C SER A 338 1.10 -13.48 -25.01
N LYS A 339 -0.08 -13.99 -24.62
CA LYS A 339 -0.48 -15.36 -24.93
C LYS A 339 -0.74 -15.48 -26.44
N PRO A 340 -0.12 -16.48 -27.11
CA PRO A 340 -0.24 -16.66 -28.55
C PRO A 340 -1.57 -17.25 -28.98
#